data_AF-A0A7K4HI36-F1
#
_entry.id   AF-A0A7K4HI36-F1
#
_cell.length_a   1.000
_cell.length_b   1.000
_cell.length_c   1.000
_cell.angle_alpha   90.00
_cell.angle_beta   90.00
_cell.angle_gamma   90.00
#
_symmetry.space_group_name_H-M   'P 1'
#
loop_
_entity.id
_entity.type
_entity.pdbx_description
1 polymer ?
#
loop_
_entity_poly.entity_id
_entity_poly.type
_entity_poly.pdbx_seq_one_letter_code
_entity_poly.pdbx_strand_id
1 'polypeptide(L)'
;MNKIPFDADVNNYIHAIIRDFTLCERVDKGSSENLKPSTGLCSGCHFNTNQNVCNKIETILSVRVAKDLLRYSKALTWLLNLKQVDINLVNTIAPYVISHRVMYSRRELEKSPFWGNPYEFSRNILNLIQKRYINREVCYQIAKRFRDGISKDEDLATLKNYQKNDLIVKNDLLPFVNSVKDKKYSKIAQKIQNASKNGDIDTLAKIRNDLIEDIDFPNRAYLINLCNQELYKQTVTDYLFKYLNHKEIWADIASEFPKLEKPLLEAFKRRQTRQIRTEDLLIEINVTGINDDSLVNIQISGGSEALKLRTILDKIDYIQKED
;
A
#
# COMPACT_ATOMS: atom_id res chain seq x y z
N MET A 1 6.70 -5.05 -16.96
CA MET A 1 5.38 -4.53 -16.50
C MET A 1 5.31 -4.14 -15.03
N ASN A 2 5.73 -4.98 -14.05
CA ASN A 2 5.57 -4.65 -12.62
C ASN A 2 6.30 -3.38 -12.15
N LYS A 3 7.30 -2.91 -12.90
CA LYS A 3 8.13 -1.73 -12.60
C LYS A 3 7.53 -0.37 -13.01
N ILE A 4 6.40 -0.32 -13.73
CA ILE A 4 5.78 0.98 -14.06
C ILE A 4 5.26 1.63 -12.76
N PRO A 5 5.72 2.85 -12.41
CA PRO A 5 5.30 3.54 -11.21
C PRO A 5 3.90 4.14 -11.36
N PHE A 6 3.28 4.43 -10.21
CA PHE A 6 2.03 5.16 -10.07
C PHE A 6 2.06 5.87 -8.71
N ASP A 7 1.36 6.98 -8.59
CA ASP A 7 1.31 7.76 -7.37
C ASP A 7 0.14 7.34 -6.45
N ALA A 8 0.08 7.97 -5.27
CA ALA A 8 -1.00 7.74 -4.31
C ALA A 8 -2.37 8.21 -4.83
N ASP A 9 -2.41 9.17 -5.75
CA ASP A 9 -3.64 9.72 -6.31
C ASP A 9 -4.32 8.70 -7.23
N VAL A 10 -3.55 8.06 -8.12
CA VAL A 10 -4.01 6.93 -8.94
C VAL A 10 -4.55 5.80 -8.05
N ASN A 11 -3.84 5.47 -6.97
CA ASN A 11 -4.29 4.43 -6.04
C ASN A 11 -5.62 4.80 -5.37
N ASN A 12 -5.71 6.02 -4.82
CA ASN A 12 -6.92 6.54 -4.20
C ASN A 12 -8.09 6.58 -5.19
N TYR A 13 -7.83 6.94 -6.45
CA TYR A 13 -8.85 6.96 -7.49
C TYR A 13 -9.38 5.56 -7.83
N ILE A 14 -8.50 4.57 -8.02
CA ILE A 14 -8.90 3.18 -8.23
C ILE A 14 -9.73 2.68 -7.05
N HIS A 15 -9.30 2.96 -5.81
CA HIS A 15 -10.07 2.61 -4.62
C HIS A 15 -11.43 3.33 -4.58
N ALA A 16 -11.49 4.60 -4.97
CA ALA A 16 -12.74 5.35 -5.05
C ALA A 16 -13.72 4.72 -6.03
N ILE A 17 -13.25 4.25 -7.19
CA ILE A 17 -14.07 3.48 -8.14
C ILE A 17 -14.67 2.26 -7.43
N ILE A 18 -13.87 1.40 -6.82
CA ILE A 18 -14.38 0.19 -6.17
C ILE A 18 -15.38 0.53 -5.06
N ARG A 19 -15.07 1.53 -4.23
CA ARG A 19 -15.92 1.93 -3.10
C ARG A 19 -17.24 2.54 -3.55
N ASP A 20 -17.28 3.40 -4.56
CA ASP A 20 -18.54 3.97 -5.07
C ASP A 20 -19.50 2.92 -5.65
N PHE A 21 -18.97 1.81 -6.19
CA PHE A 21 -19.78 0.67 -6.64
C PHE A 21 -20.28 -0.21 -5.48
N THR A 22 -19.58 -0.21 -4.34
CA THR A 22 -19.82 -1.14 -3.23
C THR A 22 -20.64 -0.53 -2.11
N LEU A 23 -20.37 0.72 -1.76
CA LEU A 23 -20.91 1.38 -0.58
C LEU A 23 -22.42 1.59 -0.65
N CYS A 24 -23.06 1.40 0.49
CA CYS A 24 -24.44 1.77 0.73
C CYS A 24 -24.59 2.20 2.19
N GLU A 25 -25.43 3.20 2.42
CA GLU A 25 -25.74 3.68 3.77
C GLU A 25 -26.54 2.66 4.60
N ARG A 26 -27.37 1.83 3.95
CA ARG A 26 -28.42 1.07 4.62
C ARG A 26 -28.06 -0.39 4.87
N VAL A 27 -27.22 -0.97 4.02
CA VAL A 27 -26.90 -2.41 4.03
C VAL A 27 -25.47 -2.64 3.54
N ASP A 28 -24.89 -3.76 3.94
CA ASP A 28 -23.75 -4.33 3.22
C ASP A 28 -24.24 -5.05 1.95
N LYS A 29 -24.02 -4.41 0.80
CA LYS A 29 -24.41 -4.96 -0.50
C LYS A 29 -23.64 -6.22 -0.89
N GLY A 30 -22.48 -6.49 -0.28
CA GLY A 30 -21.73 -7.72 -0.51
C GLY A 30 -22.38 -8.95 0.13
N SER A 31 -23.23 -8.74 1.15
CA SER A 31 -23.87 -9.81 1.93
C SER A 31 -25.40 -9.81 1.83
N SER A 32 -26.01 -8.79 1.24
CA SER A 32 -27.46 -8.68 1.06
C SER A 32 -27.89 -9.26 -0.29
N GLU A 33 -28.54 -10.42 -0.28
CA GLU A 33 -29.08 -11.06 -1.49
C GLU A 33 -30.44 -10.49 -1.93
N ASN A 34 -31.30 -10.14 -0.96
CA ASN A 34 -32.71 -9.83 -1.20
C ASN A 34 -33.01 -8.33 -1.33
N LEU A 35 -32.21 -7.47 -0.69
CA LEU A 35 -32.44 -6.03 -0.70
C LEU A 35 -31.44 -5.32 -1.62
N LYS A 36 -31.92 -4.85 -2.76
CA LYS A 36 -31.18 -4.23 -3.86
C LYS A 36 -31.90 -2.97 -4.38
N PRO A 37 -31.26 -2.11 -5.17
CA PRO A 37 -31.94 -0.93 -5.73
C PRO A 37 -33.24 -1.28 -6.46
N SER A 38 -33.24 -2.36 -7.25
CA SER A 38 -34.42 -2.89 -7.96
C SER A 38 -35.56 -3.34 -7.04
N THR A 39 -35.28 -3.77 -5.80
CA THR A 39 -36.27 -4.26 -4.83
C THR A 39 -36.69 -3.20 -3.81
N GLY A 40 -36.34 -1.93 -4.03
CA GLY A 40 -36.79 -0.82 -3.19
C GLY A 40 -35.79 -0.36 -2.11
N LEU A 41 -34.55 -0.87 -2.11
CA LEU A 41 -33.49 -0.45 -1.16
C LEU A 41 -33.32 1.08 -1.08
N CYS A 42 -33.51 1.78 -2.20
CA CYS A 42 -33.26 3.21 -2.32
C CYS A 42 -34.44 4.10 -1.85
N SER A 43 -35.61 3.53 -1.60
CA SER A 43 -36.81 4.27 -1.17
C SER A 43 -36.58 4.94 0.20
N GLY A 44 -36.76 6.26 0.27
CA GLY A 44 -36.54 7.06 1.47
C GLY A 44 -35.08 7.29 1.86
N CYS A 45 -34.12 6.90 1.02
CA CYS A 45 -32.69 7.08 1.32
C CYS A 45 -32.21 8.48 0.91
N HIS A 46 -31.56 9.21 1.82
CA HIS A 46 -30.91 10.51 1.56
C HIS A 46 -29.90 10.44 0.40
N PHE A 47 -29.20 9.32 0.26
CA PHE A 47 -28.22 9.10 -0.80
C PHE A 47 -28.84 8.62 -2.12
N ASN A 48 -30.17 8.52 -2.23
CA ASN A 48 -30.81 8.21 -3.51
C ASN A 48 -30.89 9.44 -4.42
N THR A 49 -29.74 9.85 -4.97
CA THR A 49 -29.62 11.01 -5.86
C THR A 49 -29.05 10.59 -7.21
N ASN A 50 -29.23 11.43 -8.24
CA ASN A 50 -28.67 11.17 -9.56
C ASN A 50 -27.14 11.08 -9.55
N GLN A 51 -26.48 11.79 -8.64
CA GLN A 51 -25.02 11.85 -8.53
C GLN A 51 -24.41 10.66 -7.78
N ASN A 52 -25.19 9.93 -7.00
CA ASN A 52 -24.69 8.75 -6.28
C ASN A 52 -24.68 7.54 -7.20
N VAL A 53 -23.60 6.75 -7.13
CA VAL A 53 -23.44 5.53 -7.93
C VAL A 53 -24.20 4.37 -7.30
N CYS A 54 -24.25 4.31 -5.97
CA CYS A 54 -24.85 3.18 -5.26
C CYS A 54 -26.28 2.83 -5.69
N ASN A 55 -27.13 3.78 -6.09
CA ASN A 55 -28.50 3.48 -6.54
C ASN A 55 -28.59 2.90 -7.97
N LYS A 56 -27.48 2.83 -8.70
CA LYS A 56 -27.39 2.30 -10.07
C LYS A 56 -26.81 0.88 -10.13
N ILE A 57 -26.36 0.35 -9.00
CA ILE A 57 -25.58 -0.89 -8.92
C ILE A 57 -26.34 -1.96 -8.12
N GLU A 58 -26.65 -3.08 -8.77
CA GLU A 58 -27.32 -4.25 -8.17
C GLU A 58 -26.30 -5.20 -7.52
N THR A 59 -25.14 -5.42 -8.14
CA THR A 59 -24.06 -6.25 -7.59
C THR A 59 -22.76 -5.47 -7.47
N ILE A 60 -22.05 -5.68 -6.36
CA ILE A 60 -20.82 -4.92 -6.07
C ILE A 60 -19.65 -5.33 -6.97
N LEU A 61 -18.66 -4.44 -7.09
CA LEU A 61 -17.37 -4.80 -7.67
C LEU A 61 -16.54 -5.62 -6.67
N SER A 62 -15.97 -6.73 -7.15
CA SER A 62 -15.00 -7.48 -6.34
C SER A 62 -13.68 -6.71 -6.17
N VAL A 63 -12.96 -7.01 -5.08
CA VAL A 63 -11.62 -6.45 -4.81
C VAL A 63 -10.58 -6.80 -5.89
N ARG A 64 -10.84 -7.82 -6.73
CA ARG A 64 -9.96 -8.19 -7.84
C ARG A 64 -9.92 -7.12 -8.94
N VAL A 65 -11.00 -6.34 -9.09
CA VAL A 65 -11.09 -5.29 -10.12
C VAL A 65 -10.03 -4.21 -9.88
N ALA A 66 -9.71 -3.86 -8.64
CA ALA A 66 -8.62 -2.92 -8.35
C ALA A 66 -7.27 -3.38 -8.92
N LYS A 67 -6.95 -4.67 -8.77
CA LYS A 67 -5.72 -5.26 -9.28
C LYS A 67 -5.70 -5.28 -10.81
N ASP A 68 -6.84 -5.60 -11.42
CA ASP A 68 -6.96 -5.65 -12.88
C ASP A 68 -6.87 -4.25 -13.50
N LEU A 69 -7.54 -3.25 -12.92
CA LEU A 69 -7.41 -1.86 -13.33
C LEU A 69 -5.95 -1.42 -13.32
N LEU A 70 -5.25 -1.62 -12.19
CA LEU A 70 -3.85 -1.24 -12.09
C LEU A 70 -2.96 -2.01 -13.07
N ARG A 71 -3.17 -3.32 -13.22
CA ARG A 71 -2.39 -4.17 -14.14
C ARG A 71 -2.54 -3.71 -15.59
N TYR A 72 -3.78 -3.49 -16.04
CA TYR A 72 -4.04 -3.08 -17.42
C TYR A 72 -3.64 -1.63 -17.67
N SER A 73 -3.78 -0.72 -16.70
CA SER A 73 -3.25 0.64 -16.82
C SER A 73 -1.73 0.64 -16.93
N LYS A 74 -1.01 -0.18 -16.15
CA LYS A 74 0.46 -0.35 -16.31
C LYS A 74 0.83 -0.93 -17.68
N ALA A 75 0.05 -1.87 -18.18
CA ALA A 75 0.27 -2.45 -19.50
C ALA A 75 0.11 -1.42 -20.62
N LEU A 76 -0.96 -0.62 -20.58
CA LEU A 76 -1.19 0.45 -21.53
C LEU A 76 -0.12 1.54 -21.44
N THR A 77 0.26 1.93 -20.22
CA THR A 77 1.35 2.89 -19.98
C THR A 77 2.65 2.44 -20.66
N TRP A 78 3.00 1.16 -20.49
CA TRP A 78 4.18 0.57 -21.12
C TRP A 78 4.07 0.55 -22.65
N LEU A 79 2.91 0.16 -23.19
CA LEU A 79 2.67 0.11 -24.63
C LEU A 79 2.79 1.50 -25.27
N LEU A 80 2.35 2.55 -24.57
CA LEU A 80 2.41 3.94 -25.02
C LEU A 80 3.75 4.61 -24.71
N ASN A 81 4.75 3.87 -24.20
CA ASN A 81 6.05 4.39 -23.78
C ASN A 81 5.96 5.59 -22.80
N LEU A 82 4.97 5.55 -21.91
CA LEU A 82 4.76 6.55 -20.86
C LEU A 82 5.54 6.18 -19.59
N LYS A 83 5.93 7.18 -18.80
CA LYS A 83 6.78 6.98 -17.61
C LYS A 83 6.03 6.46 -16.39
N GLN A 84 4.74 6.80 -16.25
CA GLN A 84 3.93 6.46 -15.09
C GLN A 84 2.45 6.35 -15.45
N VAL A 85 1.71 5.61 -14.64
CA VAL A 85 0.24 5.57 -14.73
C VAL A 85 -0.33 6.89 -14.23
N ASP A 86 -1.35 7.41 -14.90
CA ASP A 86 -2.19 8.52 -14.44
C ASP A 86 -3.68 8.13 -14.39
N ILE A 87 -4.51 9.03 -13.87
CA ILE A 87 -5.97 8.82 -13.77
C ILE A 87 -6.63 8.67 -15.17
N ASN A 88 -6.11 9.33 -16.20
CA ASN A 88 -6.68 9.27 -17.55
C ASN A 88 -6.51 7.86 -18.16
N LEU A 89 -5.36 7.23 -17.94
CA LEU A 89 -5.09 5.86 -18.32
C LEU A 89 -6.00 4.87 -17.57
N VAL A 90 -6.26 5.11 -16.29
CA VAL A 90 -7.26 4.33 -15.54
C VAL A 90 -8.66 4.50 -16.16
N ASN A 91 -9.09 5.73 -16.44
CA ASN A 91 -10.40 6.00 -17.04
C ASN A 91 -10.56 5.42 -18.45
N THR A 92 -9.48 5.36 -19.21
CA THR A 92 -9.48 4.76 -20.56
C THR A 92 -9.78 3.26 -20.50
N ILE A 93 -9.21 2.57 -19.51
CA ILE A 93 -9.31 1.11 -19.37
C ILE A 93 -10.55 0.69 -18.56
N ALA A 94 -10.95 1.48 -17.57
CA ALA A 94 -11.97 1.10 -16.60
C ALA A 94 -13.30 0.60 -17.20
N PRO A 95 -13.88 1.22 -18.25
CA PRO A 95 -15.12 0.73 -18.86
C PRO A 95 -15.01 -0.69 -19.42
N TYR A 96 -13.86 -1.03 -20.03
CA TYR A 96 -13.61 -2.36 -20.58
C TYR A 96 -13.47 -3.41 -19.47
N VAL A 97 -12.93 -3.04 -18.32
CA VAL A 97 -12.75 -3.94 -17.18
C VAL A 97 -14.05 -4.12 -16.39
N ILE A 98 -14.87 -3.07 -16.25
CA ILE A 98 -15.99 -3.03 -15.30
C ILE A 98 -17.33 -3.44 -15.91
N SER A 99 -17.60 -3.05 -17.16
CA SER A 99 -18.94 -3.16 -17.79
C SER A 99 -19.54 -4.57 -17.76
N HIS A 100 -18.71 -5.60 -17.79
CA HIS A 100 -19.12 -7.01 -17.79
C HIS A 100 -19.04 -7.68 -16.41
N ARG A 101 -18.63 -6.96 -15.36
CA ARG A 101 -18.37 -7.50 -14.01
C ARG A 101 -19.36 -7.03 -12.95
N VAL A 102 -20.32 -6.20 -13.34
CA VAL A 102 -21.31 -5.59 -12.46
C VAL A 102 -22.67 -5.76 -13.09
N MET A 103 -23.66 -6.06 -12.26
CA MET A 103 -25.06 -5.94 -12.64
C MET A 103 -25.55 -4.54 -12.31
N TYR A 104 -26.02 -3.85 -13.33
CA TYR A 104 -26.60 -2.52 -13.21
C TYR A 104 -28.09 -2.61 -12.90
N SER A 105 -28.64 -1.57 -12.27
CA SER A 105 -30.08 -1.43 -12.13
C SER A 105 -30.71 -1.33 -13.51
N ARG A 106 -31.58 -2.29 -13.85
CA ARG A 106 -32.26 -2.33 -15.15
C ARG A 106 -33.01 -1.03 -15.44
N ARG A 107 -33.65 -0.46 -14.42
CA ARG A 107 -34.36 0.83 -14.53
C ARG A 107 -33.44 1.96 -14.99
N GLU A 108 -32.19 1.99 -14.54
CA GLU A 108 -31.24 3.04 -14.90
C GLU A 108 -30.54 2.76 -16.24
N LEU A 109 -30.21 1.48 -16.49
CA LEU A 109 -29.54 1.03 -17.71
C LEU A 109 -30.42 1.16 -18.97
N GLU A 110 -31.74 0.97 -18.85
CA GLU A 110 -32.67 1.04 -19.98
C GLU A 110 -33.05 2.49 -20.37
N LYS A 111 -32.70 3.49 -19.55
CA LYS A 111 -32.99 4.90 -19.85
C LYS A 111 -32.10 5.41 -20.99
N SER A 112 -32.62 6.38 -21.74
CA SER A 112 -31.80 7.20 -22.63
C SER A 112 -30.65 7.87 -21.85
N PRO A 113 -29.41 7.93 -22.39
CA PRO A 113 -28.99 7.51 -23.73
C PRO A 113 -28.33 6.12 -23.78
N PHE A 114 -28.67 5.21 -22.87
CA PHE A 114 -27.96 3.92 -22.75
C PHE A 114 -28.72 2.77 -23.42
N TRP A 115 -30.05 2.74 -23.32
CA TRP A 115 -30.92 1.73 -23.97
C TRP A 115 -30.40 0.29 -23.82
N GLY A 116 -29.97 -0.08 -22.61
CA GLY A 116 -29.46 -1.42 -22.35
C GLY A 116 -27.95 -1.59 -22.53
N ASN A 117 -27.21 -0.61 -23.07
CA ASN A 117 -25.77 -0.70 -23.33
C ASN A 117 -24.94 -0.60 -22.04
N PRO A 118 -24.36 -1.70 -21.53
CA PRO A 118 -23.66 -1.70 -20.24
C PRO A 118 -22.32 -0.96 -20.31
N TYR A 119 -21.69 -0.94 -21.48
CA TYR A 119 -20.42 -0.26 -21.68
C TYR A 119 -20.57 1.26 -21.60
N GLU A 120 -21.52 1.83 -22.34
CA GLU A 120 -21.80 3.27 -22.30
C GLU A 120 -22.34 3.70 -20.93
N PHE A 121 -23.15 2.87 -20.30
CA PHE A 121 -23.59 3.13 -18.93
C PHE A 121 -22.43 3.09 -17.92
N SER A 122 -21.50 2.13 -18.06
CA SER A 122 -20.28 2.09 -17.25
C SER A 122 -19.43 3.34 -17.44
N ARG A 123 -19.28 3.84 -18.67
CA ARG A 123 -18.57 5.10 -18.95
C ARG A 123 -19.23 6.27 -18.24
N ASN A 124 -20.57 6.36 -18.28
CA ASN A 124 -21.30 7.40 -17.57
C ASN A 124 -21.07 7.33 -16.04
N ILE A 125 -21.16 6.13 -15.46
CA ILE A 125 -20.90 5.93 -14.02
C ILE A 125 -19.48 6.37 -13.67
N LEU A 126 -18.48 5.98 -14.45
CA LEU A 126 -17.08 6.36 -14.22
C LEU A 126 -16.88 7.88 -14.30
N ASN A 127 -17.57 8.57 -15.21
CA ASN A 127 -17.57 10.03 -15.26
C ASN A 127 -18.18 10.67 -14.00
N LEU A 128 -19.24 10.08 -13.44
CA LEU A 128 -19.81 10.52 -12.16
C LEU A 128 -18.79 10.33 -11.02
N ILE A 129 -18.13 9.17 -10.97
CA ILE A 129 -17.10 8.87 -9.97
C ILE A 129 -15.93 9.85 -10.07
N GLN A 130 -15.47 10.16 -11.28
CA GLN A 130 -14.38 11.13 -11.50
C GLN A 130 -14.76 12.51 -10.95
N LYS A 131 -15.95 13.03 -11.28
CA LYS A 131 -16.43 14.31 -10.76
C LYS A 131 -16.48 14.31 -9.23
N ARG A 132 -17.00 13.24 -8.63
CA ARG A 132 -17.05 13.10 -7.17
C ARG A 132 -15.66 13.01 -6.56
N TYR A 133 -14.74 12.30 -7.21
CA TYR A 133 -13.35 12.16 -6.78
C TYR A 133 -12.66 13.51 -6.68
N ILE A 134 -12.77 14.32 -7.73
CA ILE A 134 -12.25 15.70 -7.74
C ILE A 134 -12.88 16.51 -6.61
N ASN A 135 -14.21 16.47 -6.46
CA ASN A 135 -14.91 17.22 -5.42
C ASN A 135 -14.49 16.84 -3.99
N ARG A 136 -14.07 15.59 -3.77
CA ARG A 136 -13.65 15.08 -2.45
C ARG A 136 -12.13 14.97 -2.29
N GLU A 137 -11.34 15.48 -3.23
CA GLU A 137 -9.86 15.45 -3.16
C GLU A 137 -9.35 16.01 -1.83
N VAL A 138 -9.93 17.13 -1.38
CA VAL A 138 -9.61 17.75 -0.08
C VAL A 138 -9.76 16.77 1.09
N CYS A 139 -10.73 15.85 1.04
CA CYS A 139 -10.93 14.86 2.10
C CYS A 139 -9.82 13.80 2.13
N TYR A 140 -9.28 13.40 0.96
CA TYR A 140 -8.10 12.53 0.90
C TYR A 140 -6.85 13.23 1.45
N GLN A 141 -6.68 14.52 1.14
CA GLN A 141 -5.57 15.32 1.69
C GLN A 141 -5.69 15.48 3.22
N ILE A 142 -6.91 15.67 3.74
CA ILE A 142 -7.17 15.68 5.18
C ILE A 142 -6.79 14.33 5.80
N ALA A 143 -7.28 13.22 5.23
CA ALA A 143 -6.98 11.88 5.74
C ALA A 143 -5.46 11.60 5.75
N LYS A 144 -4.74 12.07 4.72
CA LYS A 144 -3.27 12.03 4.67
C LYS A 144 -2.64 12.83 5.80
N ARG A 145 -3.07 14.08 6.06
CA ARG A 145 -2.54 14.88 7.18
C ARG A 145 -2.73 14.19 8.53
N PHE A 146 -3.89 13.58 8.76
CA PHE A 146 -4.13 12.80 9.97
C PHE A 146 -3.22 11.58 10.06
N ARG A 147 -3.03 10.84 8.97
CA ARG A 147 -2.10 9.71 8.89
C ARG A 147 -0.67 10.14 9.23
N ASP A 148 -0.28 11.31 8.77
CA ASP A 148 1.05 11.92 8.93
C ASP A 148 1.21 12.64 10.28
N GLY A 149 0.15 12.73 11.10
CA GLY A 149 0.18 13.41 12.41
C GLY A 149 0.22 14.93 12.34
N ILE A 150 -0.10 15.55 11.20
CA ILE A 150 -0.03 17.01 10.94
C ILE A 150 -1.41 17.62 10.64
N SER A 151 -2.44 17.15 11.34
CA SER A 151 -3.82 17.62 11.20
C SER A 151 -3.98 19.11 11.56
N LYS A 152 -4.97 19.77 10.94
CA LYS A 152 -5.40 21.14 11.27
C LYS A 152 -6.74 21.14 12.01
N ASP A 153 -7.02 22.20 12.76
CA ASP A 153 -8.23 22.33 13.56
C ASP A 153 -9.53 22.26 12.73
N GLU A 154 -9.51 22.81 11.50
CA GLU A 154 -10.64 22.84 10.57
C GLU A 154 -10.91 21.50 9.85
N ASP A 155 -9.96 20.57 9.91
CA ASP A 155 -9.98 19.35 9.09
C ASP A 155 -11.18 18.46 9.42
N LEU A 156 -11.47 18.27 10.73
CA LEU A 156 -12.61 17.46 11.16
C LEU A 156 -13.95 18.10 10.78
N ALA A 157 -14.06 19.42 10.85
CA ALA A 157 -15.28 20.13 10.47
C ALA A 157 -15.55 19.94 8.97
N THR A 158 -14.51 20.00 8.15
CA THR A 158 -14.60 19.76 6.70
C THR A 158 -15.09 18.35 6.40
N LEU A 159 -14.47 17.31 6.99
CA LEU A 159 -14.94 15.93 6.80
C LEU A 159 -16.38 15.73 7.28
N LYS A 160 -16.74 16.34 8.42
CA LYS A 160 -18.11 16.28 8.96
C LYS A 160 -19.15 16.95 8.05
N ASN A 161 -18.74 17.92 7.23
CA ASN A 161 -19.61 18.51 6.22
C ASN A 161 -19.79 17.57 5.03
N TYR A 162 -18.69 17.02 4.51
CA TYR A 162 -18.69 16.12 3.35
C TYR A 162 -19.41 14.78 3.61
N GLN A 163 -19.29 14.19 4.81
CA GLN A 163 -19.95 12.92 5.15
C GLN A 163 -21.48 12.95 4.95
N LYS A 164 -22.10 14.15 4.97
CA LYS A 164 -23.56 14.28 4.79
C LYS A 164 -24.00 13.82 3.41
N ASN A 165 -23.14 13.96 2.40
CA ASN A 165 -23.48 13.73 0.99
C ASN A 165 -22.46 12.83 0.25
N ASP A 166 -21.40 12.37 0.92
CA ASP A 166 -20.41 11.46 0.34
C ASP A 166 -20.23 10.19 1.17
N LEU A 167 -20.56 9.04 0.55
CA LEU A 167 -20.50 7.73 1.18
C LEU A 167 -19.08 7.30 1.53
N ILE A 168 -18.07 7.64 0.71
CA ILE A 168 -16.67 7.29 0.99
C ILE A 168 -16.17 8.11 2.19
N VAL A 169 -16.49 9.41 2.24
CA VAL A 169 -16.13 10.24 3.38
C VAL A 169 -16.78 9.72 4.67
N LYS A 170 -18.07 9.38 4.60
CA LYS A 170 -18.83 8.89 5.74
C LYS A 170 -18.37 7.53 6.27
N ASN A 171 -18.13 6.56 5.37
CA ASN A 171 -17.88 5.16 5.75
C ASN A 171 -16.40 4.80 5.82
N ASP A 172 -15.51 5.55 5.16
CA ASP A 172 -14.09 5.21 5.08
C ASP A 172 -13.21 6.30 5.70
N LEU A 173 -13.22 7.51 5.14
CA LEU A 173 -12.23 8.54 5.50
C LEU A 173 -12.44 9.10 6.91
N LEU A 174 -13.68 9.46 7.27
CA LEU A 174 -13.96 9.99 8.61
C LEU A 174 -13.76 8.92 9.71
N PRO A 175 -14.20 7.66 9.55
CA PRO A 175 -13.88 6.60 10.50
C PRO A 175 -12.38 6.38 10.67
N PHE A 176 -11.61 6.34 9.58
CA PHE A 176 -10.14 6.26 9.64
C PHE A 176 -9.56 7.43 10.44
N VAL A 177 -9.95 8.66 10.12
CA VAL A 177 -9.49 9.86 10.84
C VAL A 177 -9.87 9.81 12.32
N ASN A 178 -11.08 9.35 12.65
CA ASN A 178 -11.49 9.19 14.04
C ASN A 178 -10.64 8.16 14.81
N SER A 179 -10.11 7.12 14.13
CA SER A 179 -9.21 6.17 14.77
C SER A 179 -7.80 6.72 15.03
N VAL A 180 -7.34 7.71 14.26
CA VAL A 180 -5.94 8.22 14.33
C VAL A 180 -5.82 9.67 14.83
N LYS A 181 -6.93 10.33 15.19
CA LYS A 181 -6.93 11.74 15.63
C LYS A 181 -6.29 11.99 17.00
N ASP A 182 -5.91 10.94 17.74
CA ASP A 182 -5.34 11.07 19.08
C ASP A 182 -3.93 11.70 19.06
N LYS A 183 -3.60 12.49 20.09
CA LYS A 183 -2.28 13.12 20.23
C LYS A 183 -1.15 12.09 20.34
N LYS A 184 -1.37 10.91 20.94
CA LYS A 184 -0.42 9.80 21.01
C LYS A 184 -0.04 9.34 19.60
N TYR A 185 -1.03 9.15 18.72
CA TYR A 185 -0.79 8.79 17.32
C TYR A 185 0.04 9.86 16.60
N SER A 186 -0.40 11.12 16.66
CA SER A 186 0.29 12.22 15.98
C SER A 186 1.74 12.37 16.42
N LYS A 187 2.03 12.22 17.72
CA LYS A 187 3.40 12.26 18.24
C LYS A 187 4.28 11.15 17.66
N ILE A 188 3.78 9.92 17.60
CA ILE A 188 4.54 8.80 17.02
C ILE A 188 4.76 8.99 15.53
N ALA A 189 3.73 9.37 14.77
CA ALA A 189 3.85 9.63 13.34
C ALA A 189 4.90 10.72 13.02
N GLN A 190 4.86 11.84 13.75
CA GLN A 190 5.86 12.91 13.63
C GLN A 190 7.26 12.46 14.05
N LYS A 191 7.38 11.66 15.12
CA LYS A 191 8.66 11.13 15.58
C LYS A 191 9.31 10.24 14.52
N ILE A 192 8.53 9.39 13.84
CA ILE A 192 9.01 8.58 12.71
C ILE A 192 9.49 9.47 11.56
N GLN A 193 8.73 10.51 11.19
CA GLN A 193 9.15 11.44 10.13
C GLN A 193 10.44 12.18 10.46
N ASN A 194 10.60 12.63 11.70
CA ASN A 194 11.80 13.33 12.14
C ASN A 194 13.01 12.38 12.18
N ALA A 195 12.83 11.17 12.72
CA ALA A 195 13.89 10.16 12.76
C ALA A 195 14.32 9.74 11.34
N SER A 196 13.36 9.53 10.44
CA SER A 196 13.63 9.25 9.01
C SER A 196 14.46 10.35 8.35
N LYS A 197 14.10 11.63 8.53
CA LYS A 197 14.86 12.76 7.96
C LYS A 197 16.28 12.89 8.53
N ASN A 198 16.45 12.58 9.81
CA ASN A 198 17.72 12.75 10.51
C ASN A 198 18.63 11.52 10.41
N GLY A 199 18.18 10.42 9.81
CA GLY A 199 18.94 9.18 9.79
C GLY A 199 19.02 8.45 11.14
N ASP A 200 18.07 8.72 12.04
CA ASP A 200 18.09 8.17 13.40
C ASP A 200 17.49 6.74 13.43
N ILE A 201 18.35 5.79 13.06
CA ILE A 201 18.02 4.36 12.92
C ILE A 201 17.61 3.75 14.26
N ASP A 202 18.27 4.12 15.37
CA ASP A 202 17.95 3.58 16.70
C ASP A 202 16.54 3.99 17.13
N THR A 203 16.17 5.25 16.91
CA THR A 203 14.80 5.71 17.16
C THR A 203 13.78 4.98 16.28
N LEU A 204 14.06 4.79 14.98
CA LEU A 204 13.17 4.07 14.08
C LEU A 204 12.97 2.60 14.49
N ALA A 205 14.05 1.91 14.84
CA ALA A 205 14.02 0.52 15.29
C ALA A 205 13.23 0.38 16.61
N LYS A 206 13.47 1.28 17.57
CA LYS A 206 12.73 1.30 18.83
C LYS A 206 11.23 1.51 18.62
N ILE A 207 10.83 2.53 17.84
CA ILE A 207 9.42 2.79 17.55
C ILE A 207 8.77 1.58 16.86
N ARG A 208 9.47 0.94 15.92
CA ARG A 208 8.96 -0.26 15.25
C ARG A 208 8.66 -1.37 16.26
N ASN A 209 9.61 -1.67 17.15
CA ASN A 209 9.44 -2.74 18.16
C ASN A 209 8.31 -2.41 19.13
N ASP A 210 8.25 -1.18 19.64
CA ASP A 210 7.17 -0.70 20.51
C ASP A 210 5.79 -0.88 19.83
N LEU A 211 5.69 -0.64 18.52
CA LEU A 211 4.45 -0.81 17.73
C LEU A 211 4.11 -2.28 17.41
N ILE A 212 5.09 -3.17 17.38
CA ILE A 212 4.87 -4.62 17.24
C ILE A 212 4.22 -5.17 18.51
N GLU A 213 4.64 -4.65 19.67
CA GLU A 213 4.10 -5.02 20.98
C GLU A 213 2.72 -4.39 21.26
N ASP A 214 2.50 -3.12 20.89
CA ASP A 214 1.22 -2.41 21.08
C ASP A 214 0.19 -2.80 20.00
N ILE A 215 -0.46 -3.95 20.18
CA ILE A 215 -1.44 -4.53 19.24
C ILE A 215 -2.63 -3.59 19.01
N ASP A 216 -3.06 -2.83 20.03
CA ASP A 216 -4.23 -1.97 19.95
C ASP A 216 -3.93 -0.58 19.36
N PHE A 217 -2.66 -0.30 19.02
CA PHE A 217 -2.28 0.98 18.46
C PHE A 217 -2.94 1.24 17.09
N PRO A 218 -3.60 2.39 16.89
CA PRO A 218 -4.34 2.66 15.68
C PRO A 218 -3.40 2.78 14.47
N ASN A 219 -3.79 2.14 13.36
CA ASN A 219 -3.02 2.15 12.10
C ASN A 219 -1.56 1.66 12.27
N ARG A 220 -1.27 0.79 13.26
CA ARG A 220 0.09 0.31 13.57
C ARG A 220 0.82 -0.31 12.38
N ALA A 221 0.11 -1.10 11.56
CA ALA A 221 0.71 -1.80 10.42
C ALA A 221 1.31 -0.83 9.40
N TYR A 222 0.67 0.32 9.18
CA TYR A 222 1.18 1.36 8.32
C TYR A 222 2.46 1.99 8.90
N LEU A 223 2.46 2.32 10.19
CA LEU A 223 3.61 2.93 10.86
C LEU A 223 4.81 1.97 10.91
N ILE A 224 4.59 0.69 11.21
CA ILE A 224 5.62 -0.36 11.17
C ILE A 224 6.21 -0.46 9.75
N ASN A 225 5.36 -0.48 8.73
CA ASN A 225 5.83 -0.54 7.35
C ASN A 225 6.64 0.72 6.96
N LEU A 226 6.23 1.90 7.43
CA LEU A 226 6.98 3.13 7.22
C LEU A 226 8.36 3.05 7.89
N CYS A 227 8.44 2.61 9.14
CA CYS A 227 9.72 2.36 9.82
C CYS A 227 10.57 1.36 9.02
N ASN A 228 10.02 0.24 8.58
CA ASN A 228 10.75 -0.77 7.83
C ASN A 228 11.30 -0.24 6.50
N GLN A 229 10.52 0.55 5.76
CA GLN A 229 10.96 1.15 4.51
C GLN A 229 12.12 2.13 4.72
N GLU A 230 12.02 2.98 5.74
CA GLU A 230 13.07 3.95 6.06
C GLU A 230 14.32 3.28 6.61
N LEU A 231 14.17 2.30 7.51
CA LEU A 231 15.27 1.47 8.00
C LEU A 231 15.99 0.79 6.84
N TYR A 232 15.25 0.12 5.94
CA TYR A 232 15.83 -0.52 4.76
C TYR A 232 16.59 0.49 3.90
N LYS A 233 15.97 1.61 3.55
CA LYS A 233 16.55 2.64 2.69
C LYS A 233 17.84 3.22 3.25
N GLN A 234 17.95 3.34 4.58
CA GLN A 234 19.09 3.95 5.26
C GLN A 234 20.19 2.96 5.65
N THR A 235 19.87 1.66 5.70
CA THR A 235 20.82 0.64 6.17
C THR A 235 21.23 -0.36 5.11
N VAL A 236 20.53 -0.44 3.97
CA VAL A 236 20.90 -1.33 2.88
C VAL A 236 22.36 -1.11 2.52
N THR A 237 23.13 -2.18 2.56
CA THR A 237 24.57 -2.16 2.26
C THR A 237 24.94 -3.51 1.70
N ASP A 238 25.68 -3.48 0.60
CA ASP A 238 26.16 -4.64 -0.11
C ASP A 238 27.63 -4.87 0.22
N TYR A 239 27.96 -6.12 0.51
CA TYR A 239 29.31 -6.58 0.79
C TYR A 239 29.68 -7.69 -0.18
N LEU A 240 30.88 -7.64 -0.73
CA LEU A 240 31.40 -8.60 -1.69
C LEU A 240 32.70 -9.23 -1.16
N PHE A 241 32.80 -10.56 -1.24
CA PHE A 241 34.03 -11.28 -0.91
C PHE A 241 34.17 -12.57 -1.72
N LYS A 242 35.37 -13.15 -1.67
CA LYS A 242 35.66 -14.46 -2.27
C LYS A 242 35.14 -15.60 -1.41
N TYR A 243 34.58 -16.63 -2.04
CA TYR A 243 34.01 -17.78 -1.36
C TYR A 243 35.01 -18.45 -0.41
N LEU A 244 36.33 -18.41 -0.69
CA LEU A 244 37.35 -18.90 0.25
C LEU A 244 37.16 -18.39 1.69
N ASN A 245 36.70 -17.15 1.86
CA ASN A 245 36.56 -16.48 3.15
C ASN A 245 35.21 -16.72 3.85
N HIS A 246 34.31 -17.52 3.24
CA HIS A 246 32.94 -17.70 3.76
C HIS A 246 32.89 -18.29 5.18
N LYS A 247 33.86 -19.13 5.56
CA LYS A 247 33.89 -19.76 6.89
C LYS A 247 34.21 -18.76 7.99
N GLU A 248 35.15 -17.85 7.73
CA GLU A 248 35.53 -16.81 8.68
C GLU A 248 34.38 -15.82 8.86
N ILE A 249 33.81 -15.32 7.75
CA ILE A 249 32.63 -14.45 7.79
C ILE A 249 31.46 -15.13 8.51
N TRP A 250 31.21 -16.41 8.23
CA TRP A 250 30.20 -17.17 8.96
C TRP A 250 30.47 -17.19 10.47
N ALA A 251 31.71 -17.49 10.87
CA ALA A 251 32.08 -17.60 12.28
C ALA A 251 31.94 -16.27 13.01
N ASP A 252 32.40 -15.16 12.41
CA ASP A 252 32.31 -13.82 12.98
C ASP A 252 30.85 -13.40 13.19
N ILE A 253 29.99 -13.66 12.20
CA ILE A 253 28.57 -13.35 12.31
C ILE A 253 27.89 -14.26 13.34
N ALA A 254 28.19 -15.57 13.35
CA ALA A 254 27.57 -16.52 14.26
C ALA A 254 27.96 -16.28 15.73
N SER A 255 29.17 -15.78 15.98
CA SER A 255 29.63 -15.40 17.33
C SER A 255 28.74 -14.32 17.95
N GLU A 256 28.42 -13.29 17.17
CA GLU A 256 27.59 -12.16 17.63
C GLU A 256 26.08 -12.43 17.49
N PHE A 257 25.69 -13.26 16.52
CA PHE A 257 24.31 -13.63 16.26
C PHE A 257 24.12 -15.15 16.20
N PRO A 258 24.12 -15.86 17.35
CA PRO A 258 24.02 -17.33 17.38
C PRO A 258 22.78 -17.88 16.66
N LYS A 259 21.67 -17.13 16.68
CA LYS A 259 20.43 -17.49 15.96
C LYS A 259 20.59 -17.58 14.44
N LEU A 260 21.63 -16.96 13.86
CA LEU A 260 21.91 -16.96 12.43
C LEU A 260 22.82 -18.10 11.99
N GLU A 261 23.44 -18.85 12.92
CA GLU A 261 24.45 -19.86 12.61
C GLU A 261 23.97 -20.89 11.57
N LYS A 262 22.83 -21.55 11.83
CA LYS A 262 22.26 -22.54 10.91
C LYS A 262 21.81 -21.91 9.58
N PRO A 263 21.00 -20.82 9.57
CA PRO A 263 20.63 -20.15 8.32
C PRO A 263 21.81 -19.76 7.43
N LEU A 264 22.91 -19.26 8.01
CA LEU A 264 24.10 -18.85 7.27
C LEU A 264 24.87 -20.04 6.68
N LEU A 265 25.09 -21.10 7.44
CA LEU A 265 25.70 -22.34 6.92
C LEU A 265 24.93 -22.88 5.72
N GLU A 266 23.61 -22.89 5.81
CA GLU A 266 22.80 -23.36 4.71
C GLU A 266 22.76 -22.39 3.52
N ALA A 267 23.01 -21.09 3.73
CA ALA A 267 23.14 -20.11 2.66
C ALA A 267 24.45 -20.28 1.88
N PHE A 268 25.57 -20.55 2.56
CA PHE A 268 26.87 -20.73 1.91
C PHE A 268 27.06 -22.10 1.25
N LYS A 269 26.25 -23.11 1.59
CA LYS A 269 26.44 -24.52 1.15
C LYS A 269 26.55 -24.76 -0.36
N ARG A 270 25.93 -23.93 -1.20
CA ARG A 270 25.86 -24.12 -2.65
C ARG A 270 25.59 -22.81 -3.37
N ARG A 271 25.79 -22.80 -4.68
CA ARG A 271 25.32 -21.71 -5.55
C ARG A 271 23.82 -21.50 -5.39
N GLN A 272 23.43 -20.38 -4.80
CA GLN A 272 22.04 -19.99 -4.58
C GLN A 272 21.95 -18.53 -4.13
N THR A 273 20.75 -17.97 -4.22
CA THR A 273 20.37 -16.76 -3.50
C THR A 273 19.47 -17.16 -2.34
N ARG A 274 19.80 -16.72 -1.13
CA ARG A 274 19.03 -17.04 0.07
C ARG A 274 18.77 -15.79 0.89
N GLN A 275 17.52 -15.60 1.26
CA GLN A 275 17.08 -14.53 2.15
C GLN A 275 16.91 -15.08 3.57
N ILE A 276 17.54 -14.43 4.54
CA ILE A 276 17.43 -14.73 5.96
C ILE A 276 16.80 -13.51 6.62
N ARG A 277 15.64 -13.70 7.26
CA ARG A 277 14.92 -12.63 7.94
C ARG A 277 14.77 -12.98 9.40
N THR A 278 15.10 -12.01 10.24
CA THR A 278 14.77 -11.97 11.67
C THR A 278 13.88 -10.76 11.93
N GLU A 279 13.60 -10.46 13.20
CA GLU A 279 12.74 -9.34 13.59
C GLU A 279 13.32 -7.97 13.17
N ASP A 280 14.63 -7.78 13.29
CA ASP A 280 15.29 -6.48 13.07
C ASP A 280 16.36 -6.49 11.96
N LEU A 281 16.52 -7.62 11.28
CA LEU A 281 17.60 -7.82 10.32
C LEU A 281 17.13 -8.68 9.14
N LEU A 282 17.43 -8.18 7.95
CA LEU A 282 17.30 -8.86 6.68
C LEU A 282 18.68 -9.01 6.06
N ILE A 283 19.04 -10.26 5.76
CA ILE A 283 20.26 -10.60 5.02
C ILE A 283 19.85 -11.28 3.72
N GLU A 284 20.36 -10.82 2.60
CA GLU A 284 20.30 -11.54 1.33
C GLU A 284 21.70 -11.98 0.92
N ILE A 285 21.89 -13.29 0.77
CA ILE A 285 23.18 -13.87 0.43
C ILE A 285 23.09 -14.49 -0.96
N ASN A 286 23.95 -14.04 -1.86
CA ASN A 286 24.06 -14.57 -3.21
C ASN A 286 25.44 -15.21 -3.41
N VAL A 287 25.46 -16.54 -3.44
CA VAL A 287 26.66 -17.34 -3.72
C VAL A 287 26.68 -17.66 -5.20
N THR A 288 27.65 -17.12 -5.93
CA THR A 288 27.77 -17.33 -7.39
C THR A 288 28.40 -18.68 -7.77
N GLY A 289 29.21 -19.24 -6.86
CA GLY A 289 29.90 -20.52 -7.00
C GLY A 289 30.55 -20.93 -5.68
N ILE A 290 31.03 -22.18 -5.60
CA ILE A 290 31.67 -22.76 -4.40
C ILE A 290 33.17 -23.01 -4.56
N ASN A 291 33.76 -22.50 -5.65
CA ASN A 291 35.22 -22.48 -5.83
C ASN A 291 35.78 -21.26 -5.09
N ASP A 292 37.02 -21.32 -4.60
CA ASP A 292 37.66 -20.29 -3.78
C ASP A 292 37.57 -18.86 -4.36
N ASP A 293 37.73 -18.71 -5.68
CA ASP A 293 37.64 -17.41 -6.39
C ASP A 293 36.21 -16.97 -6.73
N SER A 294 35.20 -17.78 -6.44
CA SER A 294 33.81 -17.41 -6.70
C SER A 294 33.39 -16.25 -5.81
N LEU A 295 32.56 -15.35 -6.32
CA LEU A 295 32.09 -14.21 -5.55
C LEU A 295 30.87 -14.56 -4.70
N VAL A 296 30.82 -14.00 -3.51
CA VAL A 296 29.67 -14.02 -2.62
C VAL A 296 29.30 -12.58 -2.32
N ASN A 297 28.04 -12.22 -2.60
CA ASN A 297 27.46 -10.95 -2.17
C ASN A 297 26.59 -11.21 -0.93
N ILE A 298 26.74 -10.35 0.08
CA ILE A 298 25.86 -10.27 1.24
C ILE A 298 25.30 -8.86 1.30
N GLN A 299 23.99 -8.74 1.12
CA GLN A 299 23.25 -7.51 1.36
C GLN A 299 22.64 -7.55 2.76
N ILE A 300 22.81 -6.46 3.51
CA ILE A 300 22.28 -6.32 4.87
C ILE A 300 21.39 -5.09 4.94
N SER A 301 20.24 -5.22 5.58
CA SER A 301 19.34 -4.11 5.88
C SER A 301 18.50 -4.41 7.12
N GLY A 302 18.01 -3.37 7.81
CA GLY A 302 17.21 -3.52 9.02
C GLY A 302 17.43 -2.39 10.01
N GLY A 303 17.23 -2.66 11.30
CA GLY A 303 17.47 -1.71 12.37
C GLY A 303 18.79 -1.94 13.10
N SER A 304 18.73 -2.01 14.42
CA SER A 304 19.89 -2.08 15.31
C SER A 304 20.75 -3.32 15.06
N GLU A 305 20.15 -4.49 14.82
CA GLU A 305 20.90 -5.72 14.48
C GLU A 305 21.64 -5.60 13.16
N ALA A 306 21.05 -4.91 12.16
CA ALA A 306 21.71 -4.64 10.89
C ALA A 306 22.91 -3.70 11.05
N LEU A 307 22.80 -2.65 11.87
CA LEU A 307 23.92 -1.75 12.15
C LEU A 307 25.08 -2.47 12.87
N LYS A 308 24.77 -3.31 13.85
CA LYS A 308 25.78 -4.13 14.53
C LYS A 308 26.48 -5.07 13.54
N LEU A 309 25.72 -5.75 12.68
CA LEU A 309 26.28 -6.63 11.68
C LEU A 309 27.18 -5.89 10.67
N ARG A 310 26.75 -4.71 10.20
CA ARG A 310 27.59 -3.83 9.36
C ARG A 310 28.89 -3.45 10.06
N THR A 311 28.84 -3.13 11.35
CA THR A 311 30.03 -2.77 12.14
C THR A 311 31.03 -3.93 12.24
N ILE A 312 30.56 -5.18 12.25
CA ILE A 312 31.42 -6.37 12.22
C ILE A 312 32.06 -6.48 10.84
N LEU A 313 31.27 -6.43 9.77
CA LEU A 313 31.77 -6.60 8.41
C LEU A 313 32.69 -5.46 7.95
N ASP A 314 32.41 -4.23 8.35
CA ASP A 314 33.24 -3.06 8.04
C ASP A 314 34.66 -3.17 8.63
N LYS A 315 34.91 -4.09 9.58
CA LYS A 315 36.23 -4.36 10.17
C LYS A 315 37.01 -5.50 9.49
N ILE A 316 36.41 -6.17 8.51
CA ILE A 316 37.03 -7.33 7.85
C ILE A 316 37.79 -6.85 6.61
N ASP A 317 39.12 -6.98 6.61
CA ASP A 317 39.98 -6.37 5.59
C ASP A 317 39.79 -6.93 4.16
N TYR A 318 39.24 -8.14 4.02
CA TYR A 318 39.07 -8.82 2.73
C TYR A 318 37.63 -8.77 2.20
N ILE A 319 36.73 -8.01 2.84
CA ILE A 319 35.39 -7.73 2.33
C ILE A 319 35.38 -6.35 1.67
N GLN A 320 34.75 -6.26 0.49
CA GLN A 320 34.57 -5.00 -0.21
C GLN A 320 33.14 -4.52 -0.02
N LYS A 321 32.98 -3.31 0.50
CA LYS A 321 31.69 -2.64 0.58
C LYS A 321 31.38 -1.99 -0.77
N GLU A 322 30.24 -2.30 -1.35
CA GLU A 322 29.74 -1.64 -2.55
C GLU A 322 28.88 -0.43 -2.14
N ASP A 323 29.14 0.72 -2.78
CA ASP A 323 28.45 2.00 -2.53
C ASP A 323 27.08 2.11 -3.21
#